data_AF-A0A2J8KWW7-F1
#
_entry.id   AF-A0A2J8KWW7-F1
#
_cell.length_a   1.000
_cell.length_b   1.000
_cell.length_c   1.000
_cell.angle_alpha   90.00
_cell.angle_beta   90.00
_cell.angle_gamma   90.00
#
_symmetry.space_group_name_H-M   'P 1'
#
loop_
_entity.id
_entity.type
_entity.pdbx_description
1 polymer ?
#
loop_
_entity_poly.entity_id
_entity_poly.type
_entity_poly.pdbx_seq_one_letter_code
_entity_poly.pdbx_strand_id
1 'polypeptide(L)'
;MSYALNHTNRKLTLEPKITVNAKIIVVGASSVGISFLETLVFCSHMKFNNLTLISTHGLPGKKLLDTEQRKFLASDHCFNDKDYALMSLCSWVNVVVGRMTGIDRAAKHVVLSTDKIVPYDHLILCTGQQYQVPCPTEADISQHLTNREVPNSSQRRYTGKVPCNHFTLNEEEDCFKALTWIRNNSITTEGNIIVYGNTIDTYTTVETLLNLGVSGSRIHLVQPPPASTITCINNYSVESAVADALGAAGVTMYRDAILAQWNDGLHPDPIYSASFTTPTKPFRLQCSGAFFLGLTIICILPSLPFQLPWRYKWHSLIMV
;
A
#
# COMPACT_ATOMS: atom_id res chain seq x y z
N MET A 1 -19.87 -20.78 -5.73
CA MET A 1 -19.38 -20.65 -7.11
C MET A 1 -19.98 -19.38 -7.69
N SER A 2 -19.15 -18.39 -8.01
CA SER A 2 -19.57 -17.20 -8.75
C SER A 2 -19.41 -17.48 -10.26
N TYR A 3 -20.37 -17.06 -11.08
CA TYR A 3 -20.33 -17.24 -12.53
C TYR A 3 -20.59 -15.89 -13.22
N ALA A 4 -19.94 -15.68 -14.37
CA ALA A 4 -20.18 -14.51 -15.23
C ALA A 4 -21.11 -14.91 -16.37
N LEU A 5 -22.19 -14.15 -16.57
CA LEU A 5 -23.07 -14.28 -17.72
C LEU A 5 -22.74 -13.17 -18.73
N ASN A 6 -22.13 -13.54 -19.85
CA ASN A 6 -21.82 -12.61 -20.93
C ASN A 6 -22.97 -12.59 -21.94
N HIS A 7 -23.60 -11.43 -22.12
CA HIS A 7 -24.63 -11.22 -23.14
C HIS A 7 -24.04 -10.49 -24.36
N THR A 8 -24.13 -11.12 -25.54
CA THR A 8 -23.64 -10.54 -26.80
C THR A 8 -24.81 -10.14 -27.71
N ASN A 9 -24.90 -8.86 -28.07
CA ASN A 9 -25.91 -8.36 -29.00
C ASN A 9 -25.42 -8.47 -30.46
N ARG A 10 -26.35 -8.56 -31.42
CA ARG A 10 -26.11 -8.47 -32.87
C ARG A 10 -25.22 -7.27 -33.24
N LYS A 11 -25.38 -6.13 -32.58
CA LYS A 11 -24.53 -4.94 -32.82
C LYS A 11 -23.06 -5.19 -32.46
N LEU A 12 -22.80 -5.93 -31.39
CA LEU A 12 -21.43 -6.29 -30.94
C LEU A 12 -20.78 -7.37 -31.81
N THR A 13 -21.56 -8.14 -32.56
CA THR A 13 -21.08 -9.22 -33.44
C THR A 13 -20.99 -8.82 -34.91
N LEU A 14 -21.85 -7.91 -35.40
CA LEU A 14 -21.91 -7.54 -36.81
C LEU A 14 -21.19 -6.24 -37.16
N GLU A 15 -20.95 -5.33 -36.20
CA GLU A 15 -20.18 -4.11 -36.50
C GLU A 15 -18.70 -4.45 -36.70
N PRO A 16 -18.08 -4.01 -37.82
CA PRO A 16 -16.67 -4.28 -38.06
C PRO A 16 -15.81 -3.57 -37.00
N LYS A 17 -15.00 -4.35 -36.28
CA LYS A 17 -14.10 -3.83 -35.26
C LYS A 17 -12.69 -3.63 -35.82
N ILE A 18 -12.08 -2.51 -35.50
CA ILE A 18 -10.67 -2.27 -35.80
C ILE A 18 -9.83 -3.18 -34.90
N THR A 19 -9.03 -4.04 -35.50
CA THR A 19 -8.17 -4.95 -34.74
C THR A 19 -6.86 -4.26 -34.39
N VAL A 20 -6.50 -4.31 -33.11
CA VAL A 20 -5.26 -3.77 -32.57
C VAL A 20 -4.40 -4.93 -32.07
N ASN A 21 -3.28 -5.16 -32.75
CA ASN A 21 -2.34 -6.25 -32.46
C ASN A 21 -1.13 -5.80 -31.63
N ALA A 22 -1.10 -4.54 -31.20
CA ALA A 22 -0.02 -4.01 -30.35
C ALA A 22 0.03 -4.78 -29.02
N LYS A 23 1.25 -5.05 -28.53
CA LYS A 23 1.48 -5.66 -27.22
C LYS A 23 1.27 -4.61 -26.13
N ILE A 24 0.07 -4.58 -25.56
CA ILE A 24 -0.28 -3.65 -24.48
C ILE A 24 -0.07 -4.35 -23.16
N ILE A 25 0.93 -3.90 -22.40
CA ILE A 25 1.29 -4.45 -21.11
C ILE A 25 0.83 -3.48 -20.02
N VAL A 26 -0.02 -3.96 -19.12
CA VAL A 26 -0.46 -3.23 -17.93
C VAL A 26 0.25 -3.83 -16.71
N VAL A 27 0.95 -3.01 -15.95
CA VAL A 27 1.67 -3.44 -14.75
C VAL A 27 0.94 -2.94 -13.51
N GLY A 28 0.53 -3.87 -12.65
CA GLY A 28 -0.22 -3.60 -11.43
C GLY A 28 -1.71 -3.86 -11.61
N ALA A 29 -2.27 -4.68 -10.72
CA ALA A 29 -3.69 -4.99 -10.66
C ALA A 29 -4.46 -4.06 -9.70
N SER A 30 -4.13 -2.77 -9.72
CA SER A 30 -4.87 -1.74 -8.96
C SER A 30 -6.23 -1.47 -9.59
N SER A 31 -7.11 -0.76 -8.88
CA SER A 31 -8.41 -0.29 -9.39
C SER A 31 -8.26 0.45 -10.74
N VAL A 32 -7.24 1.29 -10.88
CA VAL A 32 -6.91 1.99 -12.14
C VAL A 32 -6.54 0.99 -13.25
N GLY A 33 -5.66 0.03 -12.97
CA GLY A 33 -5.23 -0.96 -13.95
C GLY A 33 -6.37 -1.87 -14.41
N ILE A 34 -7.24 -2.26 -13.49
CA ILE A 34 -8.42 -3.06 -13.79
C ILE A 34 -9.45 -2.26 -14.61
N SER A 35 -9.76 -1.02 -14.20
CA SER A 35 -10.69 -0.15 -14.94
C SER A 35 -10.18 0.17 -16.35
N PHE A 36 -8.87 0.34 -16.51
CA PHE A 36 -8.24 0.51 -17.82
C PHE A 36 -8.44 -0.74 -18.70
N LEU A 37 -8.15 -1.93 -18.17
CA LEU A 37 -8.36 -3.19 -18.90
C LEU A 37 -9.83 -3.42 -19.24
N GLU A 38 -10.74 -3.15 -18.31
CA GLU A 38 -12.18 -3.21 -18.52
C GLU A 38 -12.61 -2.35 -19.71
N THR A 39 -12.16 -1.10 -19.75
CA THR A 39 -12.48 -0.14 -20.81
C THR A 39 -12.00 -0.64 -22.17
N LEU A 40 -10.81 -1.24 -22.25
CA LEU A 40 -10.28 -1.80 -23.51
C LEU A 40 -11.01 -3.06 -23.95
N VAL A 41 -11.29 -3.97 -23.02
CA VAL A 41 -11.97 -5.25 -23.31
C VAL A 41 -13.39 -5.02 -23.80
N PHE A 42 -14.12 -4.09 -23.17
CA PHE A 42 -15.51 -3.80 -23.51
C PHE A 42 -15.68 -2.67 -24.54
N CYS A 43 -14.59 -2.28 -25.20
CA CYS A 43 -14.64 -1.30 -26.29
C CYS A 43 -15.48 -1.85 -27.47
N SER A 44 -16.46 -1.06 -27.93
CA SER A 44 -17.39 -1.49 -28.98
C SER A 44 -16.76 -1.56 -30.37
N HIS A 45 -15.84 -0.64 -30.68
CA HIS A 45 -15.32 -0.40 -32.03
C HIS A 45 -13.88 -0.90 -32.24
N MET A 46 -13.19 -1.30 -31.17
CA MET A 46 -11.83 -1.85 -31.22
C MET A 46 -11.79 -3.26 -30.62
N LYS A 47 -10.89 -4.09 -31.15
CA LYS A 47 -10.58 -5.43 -30.61
C LYS A 47 -9.08 -5.52 -30.35
N PHE A 48 -8.71 -5.64 -29.08
CA PHE A 48 -7.32 -5.82 -28.66
C PHE A 48 -7.01 -7.31 -28.51
N ASN A 49 -6.02 -7.79 -29.25
CA ASN A 49 -5.67 -9.23 -29.25
C ASN A 49 -4.54 -9.57 -28.27
N ASN A 50 -3.77 -8.58 -27.82
CA ASN A 50 -2.60 -8.80 -26.97
C ASN A 50 -2.59 -7.85 -25.77
N LEU A 51 -3.58 -8.03 -24.89
CA LEU A 51 -3.62 -7.41 -23.57
C LEU A 51 -2.98 -8.36 -22.56
N THR A 52 -1.97 -7.87 -21.84
CA THR A 52 -1.33 -8.62 -20.76
C THR A 52 -1.27 -7.80 -19.48
N LEU A 53 -1.72 -8.39 -18.39
CA LEU A 53 -1.57 -7.87 -17.04
C LEU A 53 -0.38 -8.54 -16.34
N ILE A 54 0.55 -7.74 -15.85
CA ILE A 54 1.63 -8.17 -14.95
C ILE A 54 1.23 -7.77 -13.53
N SER A 55 1.13 -8.75 -12.63
CA SER A 55 0.74 -8.52 -11.23
C SER A 55 1.42 -9.53 -10.31
N THR A 56 1.75 -9.13 -9.09
CA THR A 56 2.39 -9.99 -8.09
C THR A 56 1.54 -11.22 -7.77
N HIS A 57 0.23 -11.04 -7.67
CA HIS A 57 -0.73 -12.08 -7.29
C HIS A 57 -1.72 -12.45 -8.40
N GLY A 58 -1.52 -11.91 -9.60
CA GLY A 58 -2.44 -12.08 -10.72
C GLY A 58 -3.67 -11.16 -10.64
N LEU A 59 -4.81 -11.63 -11.13
CA LEU A 59 -6.07 -10.90 -11.11
C LEU A 59 -6.72 -10.93 -9.70
N PRO A 60 -7.32 -9.81 -9.25
CA PRO A 60 -8.04 -9.74 -7.98
C PRO A 60 -9.33 -10.57 -8.02
N GLY A 61 -9.95 -10.77 -6.84
CA GLY A 61 -11.22 -11.50 -6.71
C GLY A 61 -11.10 -13.03 -6.72
N LYS A 62 -9.88 -13.59 -6.80
CA LYS A 62 -9.66 -15.05 -6.74
C LYS A 62 -9.43 -15.59 -5.33
N LYS A 63 -9.01 -14.75 -4.38
CA LYS A 63 -8.77 -15.14 -2.98
C LYS A 63 -9.97 -14.71 -2.14
N LEU A 64 -10.79 -15.68 -1.73
CA LEU A 64 -11.82 -15.50 -0.71
C LEU A 64 -11.16 -15.53 0.67
N LEU A 65 -10.35 -14.52 0.98
CA LEU A 65 -9.85 -14.36 2.34
C LEU A 65 -11.04 -14.02 3.25
N ASP A 66 -10.93 -14.43 4.50
CA ASP A 66 -11.96 -14.18 5.51
C ASP A 66 -12.16 -12.66 5.70
N THR A 67 -13.39 -12.26 6.02
CA THR A 67 -13.80 -10.84 6.07
C THR A 67 -12.94 -10.04 7.05
N GLU A 68 -12.43 -10.67 8.10
CA GLU A 68 -11.56 -10.07 9.11
C GLU A 68 -10.22 -9.56 8.55
N GLN A 69 -9.67 -10.22 7.52
CA GLN A 69 -8.36 -9.87 6.96
C GLN A 69 -8.40 -8.60 6.11
N ARG A 70 -9.58 -8.26 5.57
CA ARG A 70 -9.79 -7.10 4.71
C ARG A 70 -10.04 -5.81 5.47
N LYS A 71 -10.14 -5.86 6.81
CA LYS A 71 -10.46 -4.69 7.62
C LYS A 71 -9.27 -3.76 7.87
N PHE A 72 -8.04 -4.26 7.69
CA PHE A 72 -6.83 -3.47 7.93
C PHE A 72 -6.67 -2.30 6.95
N LEU A 73 -7.01 -2.51 5.68
CA LEU A 73 -6.91 -1.51 4.62
C LEU A 73 -8.29 -0.96 4.29
N ALA A 74 -8.38 0.34 4.05
CA ALA A 74 -9.60 0.97 3.59
C ALA A 74 -9.99 0.44 2.21
N SER A 75 -11.30 0.32 1.97
CA SER A 75 -11.83 -0.06 0.66
C SER A 75 -11.95 1.19 -0.21
N ASP A 76 -11.42 1.12 -1.43
CA ASP A 76 -11.66 2.14 -2.46
C ASP A 76 -13.09 2.09 -3.02
N HIS A 77 -13.87 1.06 -2.67
CA HIS A 77 -15.25 0.81 -3.13
C HIS A 77 -15.45 0.76 -4.66
N CYS A 78 -14.37 0.74 -5.44
CA CYS A 78 -14.42 0.74 -6.90
C CYS A 78 -14.90 -0.62 -7.45
N PHE A 79 -14.44 -1.71 -6.85
CA PHE A 79 -14.78 -3.07 -7.27
C PHE A 79 -14.90 -3.97 -6.04
N ASN A 80 -15.94 -4.80 -6.01
CA ASN A 80 -16.09 -5.89 -5.06
C ASN A 80 -15.76 -7.25 -5.72
N ASP A 81 -15.71 -8.32 -4.93
CA ASP A 81 -15.41 -9.67 -5.45
C ASP A 81 -16.39 -10.15 -6.52
N LYS A 82 -17.66 -9.74 -6.42
CA LYS A 82 -18.67 -10.08 -7.43
C LYS A 82 -18.41 -9.32 -8.72
N ASP A 83 -18.00 -8.06 -8.65
CA ASP A 83 -17.67 -7.26 -9.84
C ASP A 83 -16.50 -7.92 -10.59
N TYR A 84 -15.43 -8.29 -9.89
CA TYR A 84 -14.30 -9.01 -10.49
C TYR A 84 -14.72 -10.36 -11.11
N ALA A 85 -15.61 -11.09 -10.43
CA ALA A 85 -16.13 -12.35 -10.97
C ALA A 85 -16.98 -12.14 -12.22
N LEU A 86 -17.84 -11.11 -12.24
CA LEU A 86 -18.75 -10.80 -13.35
C LEU A 86 -18.02 -10.22 -14.56
N MET A 87 -16.99 -9.39 -14.36
CA MET A 87 -16.19 -8.84 -15.45
C MET A 87 -15.43 -9.94 -16.23
N SER A 88 -15.06 -11.04 -15.55
CA SER A 88 -14.39 -12.19 -16.17
C SER A 88 -13.17 -11.82 -17.04
N LEU A 89 -12.36 -10.85 -16.57
CA LEU A 89 -11.19 -10.36 -17.30
C LEU A 89 -10.19 -11.46 -17.65
N CYS A 90 -10.17 -12.55 -16.88
CA CYS A 90 -9.34 -13.72 -17.17
C CYS A 90 -9.63 -14.36 -18.54
N SER A 91 -10.81 -14.12 -19.12
CA SER A 91 -11.18 -14.62 -20.45
C SER A 91 -10.60 -13.77 -21.59
N TRP A 92 -10.18 -12.54 -21.30
CA TRP A 92 -9.80 -11.55 -22.31
C TRP A 92 -8.36 -11.05 -22.18
N VAL A 93 -7.78 -11.17 -20.99
CA VAL A 93 -6.46 -10.62 -20.65
C VAL A 93 -5.52 -11.74 -20.23
N ASN A 94 -4.34 -11.77 -20.85
CA ASN A 94 -3.28 -12.68 -20.43
C ASN A 94 -2.72 -12.23 -19.08
N VAL A 95 -2.60 -13.13 -18.11
CA VAL A 95 -2.07 -12.79 -16.79
C VAL A 95 -0.68 -13.38 -16.62
N VAL A 96 0.30 -12.52 -16.36
CA VAL A 96 1.66 -12.91 -16.00
C VAL A 96 1.85 -12.60 -14.52
N VAL A 97 1.89 -13.66 -13.71
CA VAL A 97 2.14 -13.55 -12.27
C VAL A 97 3.63 -13.31 -12.04
N GLY A 98 3.96 -12.17 -11.44
CA GLY A 98 5.34 -11.80 -11.12
C GLY A 98 5.46 -10.33 -10.73
N ARG A 99 6.47 -10.03 -9.90
CA ARG A 99 6.83 -8.65 -9.55
C ARG A 99 7.74 -8.07 -10.63
N MET A 100 7.42 -6.90 -11.17
CA MET A 100 8.31 -6.15 -12.04
C MET A 100 9.51 -5.60 -11.25
N THR A 101 10.73 -5.79 -11.77
CA THR A 101 11.99 -5.36 -11.16
C THR A 101 12.82 -4.43 -12.04
N GLY A 102 12.50 -4.33 -13.33
CA GLY A 102 13.25 -3.54 -14.31
C GLY A 102 12.38 -3.13 -15.50
N ILE A 103 12.69 -1.98 -16.10
CA ILE A 103 12.13 -1.53 -17.37
C ILE A 103 13.28 -1.13 -18.28
N ASP A 104 13.44 -1.82 -19.41
CA ASP A 104 14.32 -1.39 -20.49
C ASP A 104 13.47 -0.69 -21.55
N ARG A 105 13.55 0.64 -21.57
CA ARG A 105 12.81 1.49 -22.52
C ARG A 105 13.41 1.45 -23.93
N ALA A 106 14.71 1.21 -24.06
CA ALA A 106 15.39 1.18 -25.35
C ALA A 106 15.05 -0.12 -26.10
N ALA A 107 15.11 -1.25 -25.38
CA ALA A 107 14.72 -2.56 -25.91
C ALA A 107 13.22 -2.86 -25.78
N LYS A 108 12.43 -1.93 -25.19
CA LYS A 108 10.98 -2.03 -24.95
C LYS A 108 10.54 -3.36 -24.31
N HIS A 109 11.11 -3.67 -23.15
CA HIS A 109 10.68 -4.81 -22.36
C HIS A 109 10.71 -4.54 -20.86
N VAL A 110 9.94 -5.34 -20.14
CA VAL A 110 9.88 -5.36 -18.68
C VAL A 110 10.62 -6.61 -18.18
N VAL A 111 11.38 -6.46 -17.11
CA VAL A 111 12.05 -7.57 -16.41
C VAL A 111 11.27 -7.87 -15.14
N LEU A 112 10.97 -9.16 -14.94
CA LEU A 112 10.32 -9.66 -13.74
C LEU A 112 11.35 -10.19 -12.75
N SER A 113 10.94 -10.29 -11.49
CA SER A 113 11.66 -10.95 -10.39
C SER A 113 12.01 -12.42 -10.64
N THR A 114 11.34 -13.07 -11.59
CA THR A 114 11.63 -14.42 -12.06
C THR A 114 12.63 -14.45 -13.21
N ASP A 115 13.32 -13.33 -13.49
CA ASP A 115 14.18 -13.08 -14.65
C ASP A 115 13.47 -13.24 -16.01
N LYS A 116 12.14 -13.40 -16.01
CA LYS A 116 11.33 -13.44 -17.21
C LYS A 116 11.25 -12.04 -17.83
N ILE A 117 11.49 -11.98 -19.14
CA ILE A 117 11.41 -10.76 -19.94
C ILE A 117 10.07 -10.72 -20.68
N VAL A 118 9.37 -9.58 -20.60
CA VAL A 118 8.08 -9.35 -21.28
C VAL A 118 8.19 -8.13 -22.21
N PRO A 119 8.21 -8.32 -23.54
CA PRO A 119 8.28 -7.22 -24.50
C PRO A 119 6.94 -6.47 -24.60
N TYR A 120 7.00 -5.17 -24.87
CA TYR A 120 5.81 -4.31 -25.00
C TYR A 120 5.91 -3.35 -26.19
N ASP A 121 4.76 -3.02 -26.78
CA ASP A 121 4.62 -1.86 -27.68
C ASP A 121 4.16 -0.64 -26.88
N HIS A 122 3.21 -0.86 -25.98
CA HIS A 122 2.71 0.12 -25.02
C HIS A 122 2.80 -0.46 -23.60
N LEU A 123 3.40 0.31 -22.70
CA LEU A 123 3.54 -0.03 -21.28
C LEU A 123 2.72 0.96 -20.45
N ILE A 124 1.78 0.44 -19.66
CA ILE A 124 0.92 1.20 -18.76
C ILE A 124 1.29 0.81 -17.34
N LEU A 125 1.68 1.79 -16.53
CA LEU A 125 2.08 1.59 -15.14
C LEU A 125 0.94 1.98 -14.20
N CYS A 126 0.35 0.98 -13.57
CA CYS A 126 -0.73 1.10 -12.59
C CYS A 126 -0.30 0.49 -11.25
N THR A 127 0.98 0.69 -10.88
CA THR A 127 1.63 0.07 -9.71
C THR A 127 1.24 0.68 -8.36
N GLY A 128 0.50 1.79 -8.37
CA GLY A 128 0.00 2.44 -7.16
C GLY A 128 1.12 2.96 -6.23
N GLN A 129 0.74 3.16 -4.97
CA GLN A 129 1.65 3.55 -3.89
C GLN A 129 1.85 2.37 -2.93
N GLN A 130 2.99 2.35 -2.24
CA GLN A 130 3.24 1.40 -1.15
C GLN A 130 3.82 2.11 0.06
N TYR A 131 3.42 1.65 1.24
CA TYR A 131 4.04 1.89 2.52
C TYR A 131 5.44 1.32 2.58
N GLN A 132 6.37 2.14 3.07
CA GLN A 132 7.75 1.75 3.32
C GLN A 132 8.06 1.68 4.81
N VAL A 133 9.06 0.87 5.13
CA VAL A 133 9.67 0.85 6.47
C VAL A 133 10.28 2.23 6.73
N PRO A 134 9.85 2.94 7.79
CA PRO A 134 10.40 4.25 8.10
C PRO A 134 11.88 4.11 8.47
N CYS A 135 12.70 5.02 7.97
CA CYS A 135 14.09 5.12 8.41
C CYS A 135 14.13 5.92 9.72
N PRO A 136 14.54 5.32 10.86
CA PRO A 136 14.76 6.08 12.08
C PRO A 136 15.77 7.20 11.80
N THR A 137 15.59 8.36 12.44
CA THR A 137 16.50 9.50 12.27
C THR A 137 17.81 9.34 13.04
N GLU A 138 17.91 8.30 13.87
CA GLU A 138 19.03 7.98 14.75
C GLU A 138 19.23 9.01 15.88
N ALA A 139 18.28 9.93 16.06
CA ALA A 139 18.32 10.94 17.10
C ALA A 139 18.24 10.30 18.50
N ASP A 140 19.21 10.63 19.34
CA ASP A 140 19.25 10.18 20.73
C ASP A 140 18.30 11.05 21.59
N ILE A 141 17.26 10.42 22.12
CA ILE A 141 16.25 11.11 22.94
C ILE A 141 16.77 11.56 24.31
N SER A 142 17.89 11.01 24.80
CA SER A 142 18.50 11.41 26.07
C SER A 142 19.05 12.83 26.01
N GLN A 143 19.37 13.30 24.80
CA GLN A 143 19.83 14.66 24.52
C GLN A 143 18.67 15.64 24.36
N HIS A 144 17.43 15.19 24.54
CA HIS A 144 16.21 16.00 24.43
C HIS A 144 16.02 16.71 23.08
N LEU A 145 16.54 16.12 22.00
CA LEU A 145 16.41 16.65 20.64
C LEU A 145 14.94 16.78 20.22
N THR A 146 14.65 17.88 19.52
CA THR A 146 13.32 18.20 18.96
C THR A 146 13.31 18.02 17.45
N ASN A 147 12.12 18.01 16.85
CA ASN A 147 11.96 17.90 15.38
C ASN A 147 12.74 18.94 14.57
N ARG A 148 13.15 20.07 15.17
CA ARG A 148 13.93 21.13 14.51
C ARG A 148 15.40 20.77 14.31
N GLU A 149 15.92 19.90 15.18
CA GLU A 149 17.34 19.55 15.24
C GLU A 149 17.64 18.23 14.51
N VAL A 150 16.58 17.50 14.14
CA VAL A 150 16.67 16.18 13.53
C VAL A 150 16.66 16.30 12.00
N PRO A 151 17.57 15.61 11.29
CA PRO A 151 17.61 15.64 9.82
C PRO A 151 16.32 15.05 9.24
N ASN A 152 15.79 15.70 8.20
CA ASN A 152 14.61 15.21 7.50
C ASN A 152 14.91 13.88 6.80
N SER A 153 14.45 12.77 7.37
CA SER A 153 14.66 11.42 6.85
C SER A 153 13.59 10.96 5.85
N SER A 154 12.64 11.83 5.47
CA SER A 154 11.52 11.49 4.58
C SER A 154 11.94 10.89 3.22
N GLN A 155 13.16 11.15 2.77
CA GLN A 155 13.72 10.62 1.52
C GLN A 155 14.69 9.46 1.71
N ARG A 156 15.01 9.08 2.95
CA ARG A 156 15.92 7.96 3.23
C ARG A 156 15.16 6.65 3.18
N ARG A 157 15.74 5.69 2.46
CA ARG A 157 15.25 4.33 2.44
C ARG A 157 15.94 3.50 3.51
N TYR A 158 15.16 2.80 4.31
CA TYR A 158 15.71 1.85 5.26
C TYR A 158 16.38 0.68 4.51
N THR A 159 17.68 0.46 4.76
CA THR A 159 18.49 -0.61 4.14
C THR A 159 18.84 -1.72 5.13
N GLY A 160 18.50 -1.57 6.40
CA GLY A 160 18.76 -2.58 7.43
C GLY A 160 17.81 -3.78 7.32
N LYS A 161 18.04 -4.77 8.19
CA LYS A 161 17.09 -5.88 8.36
C LYS A 161 15.79 -5.35 8.93
N VAL A 162 14.67 -5.65 8.29
CA VAL A 162 13.34 -5.28 8.79
C VAL A 162 13.03 -6.14 10.03
N PRO A 163 12.69 -5.53 11.19
CA PRO A 163 12.37 -6.29 12.39
C PRO A 163 11.19 -7.25 12.19
N CYS A 164 11.21 -8.40 12.85
CA CYS A 164 10.19 -9.45 12.66
C CYS A 164 8.79 -9.06 13.14
N ASN A 165 8.68 -8.08 14.03
CA ASN A 165 7.43 -7.53 14.55
C ASN A 165 7.09 -6.15 13.96
N HIS A 166 7.67 -5.83 12.81
CA HIS A 166 7.36 -4.65 12.01
C HIS A 166 6.47 -5.01 10.81
N PHE A 167 5.32 -4.36 10.69
CA PHE A 167 4.37 -4.60 9.59
C PHE A 167 4.13 -3.35 8.75
N THR A 168 4.36 -3.47 7.43
CA THR A 168 3.82 -2.56 6.40
C THR A 168 2.66 -3.27 5.70
N LEU A 169 1.46 -2.69 5.72
CA LEU A 169 0.27 -3.32 5.15
C LEU A 169 0.03 -2.77 3.75
N ASN A 170 0.54 -3.42 2.70
CA ASN A 170 0.35 -2.96 1.31
C ASN A 170 -0.66 -3.79 0.52
N GLU A 171 -0.76 -5.07 0.85
CA GLU A 171 -1.63 -6.02 0.16
C GLU A 171 -2.27 -7.00 1.15
N GLU A 172 -3.26 -7.76 0.68
CA GLU A 172 -4.00 -8.71 1.52
C GLU A 172 -3.08 -9.74 2.19
N GLU A 173 -1.97 -10.14 1.53
CA GLU A 173 -1.01 -11.08 2.10
C GLU A 173 -0.23 -10.49 3.28
N ASP A 174 0.06 -9.19 3.25
CA ASP A 174 0.69 -8.50 4.38
C ASP A 174 -0.27 -8.43 5.58
N CYS A 175 -1.54 -8.16 5.31
CA CYS A 175 -2.60 -8.16 6.32
C CYS A 175 -2.77 -9.54 6.95
N PHE A 176 -2.72 -10.61 6.14
CA PHE A 176 -2.74 -11.98 6.64
C PHE A 176 -1.55 -12.27 7.56
N LYS A 177 -0.32 -11.93 7.12
CA LYS A 177 0.90 -12.13 7.94
C LYS A 177 0.79 -11.41 9.27
N ALA A 178 0.31 -10.16 9.25
CA ALA A 178 0.13 -9.37 10.45
C ALA A 178 -0.92 -9.97 11.41
N LEU A 179 -2.07 -10.40 10.88
CA LEU A 179 -3.12 -11.06 11.65
C LEU A 179 -2.63 -12.38 12.29
N THR A 180 -1.95 -13.22 11.52
CA THR A 180 -1.36 -14.47 12.02
C THR A 180 -0.35 -14.18 13.13
N TRP A 181 0.47 -13.15 12.96
CA TRP A 181 1.46 -12.77 13.95
C TRP A 181 0.82 -12.24 15.24
N ILE A 182 -0.21 -11.40 15.16
CA ILE A 182 -1.00 -10.94 16.34
C ILE A 182 -1.55 -12.13 17.12
N ARG A 183 -2.15 -13.09 16.42
CA ARG A 183 -2.77 -14.28 17.04
C ARG A 183 -1.74 -15.21 17.69
N ASN A 184 -0.60 -15.42 17.03
CA ASN A 184 0.42 -16.35 17.52
C ASN A 184 1.22 -15.81 18.71
N ASN A 185 1.31 -14.48 18.88
CA ASN A 185 2.09 -13.85 19.94
C ASN A 185 1.22 -13.32 21.10
N SER A 186 -0.06 -13.72 21.18
CA SER A 186 -0.98 -13.36 22.27
C SER A 186 -1.09 -11.85 22.53
N ILE A 187 -0.97 -11.03 21.48
CA ILE A 187 -0.89 -9.57 21.62
C ILE A 187 -2.22 -8.96 22.08
N THR A 188 -3.31 -9.67 21.80
CA THR A 188 -4.64 -9.35 22.30
C THR A 188 -4.67 -9.34 23.83
N THR A 189 -3.90 -10.20 24.49
CA THR A 189 -3.87 -10.32 25.96
C THR A 189 -2.71 -9.60 26.63
N GLU A 190 -1.56 -9.46 25.95
CA GLU A 190 -0.34 -8.86 26.50
C GLU A 190 0.37 -7.95 25.47
N GLY A 191 0.98 -6.86 25.92
CA GLY A 191 1.84 -6.02 25.09
C GLY A 191 1.17 -4.81 24.44
N ASN A 192 2.03 -3.83 24.11
CA ASN A 192 1.62 -2.56 23.50
C ASN A 192 1.82 -2.59 21.99
N ILE A 193 0.90 -1.98 21.26
CA ILE A 193 0.95 -1.84 19.82
C ILE A 193 1.16 -0.38 19.45
N ILE A 194 2.12 -0.12 18.57
CA ILE A 194 2.30 1.19 17.96
C ILE A 194 1.75 1.14 16.55
N VAL A 195 0.83 2.04 16.22
CA VAL A 195 0.36 2.27 14.85
C VAL A 195 0.89 3.63 14.41
N TYR A 196 1.82 3.65 13.45
CA TYR A 196 2.48 4.86 12.99
C TYR A 196 2.00 5.29 11.61
N GLY A 197 1.32 6.43 11.49
CA GLY A 197 0.83 6.92 10.21
C GLY A 197 -0.23 8.02 10.33
N ASN A 198 -0.66 8.55 9.18
CA ASN A 198 -1.68 9.59 9.08
C ASN A 198 -2.63 9.38 7.89
N THR A 199 -2.64 8.19 7.31
CA THR A 199 -3.57 7.80 6.22
C THR A 199 -4.86 7.23 6.78
N ILE A 200 -5.88 7.07 5.92
CA ILE A 200 -7.12 6.41 6.33
C ILE A 200 -6.89 4.98 6.84
N ASP A 201 -5.94 4.26 6.23
CA ASP A 201 -5.55 2.89 6.63
C ASP A 201 -5.03 2.80 8.06
N THR A 202 -4.48 3.91 8.57
CA THR A 202 -4.03 4.01 9.96
C THR A 202 -5.21 3.85 10.92
N TYR A 203 -6.34 4.49 10.62
CA TYR A 203 -7.55 4.43 11.44
C TYR A 203 -8.26 3.09 11.32
N THR A 204 -8.37 2.54 10.10
CA THR A 204 -8.96 1.19 9.89
C THR A 204 -8.11 0.10 10.54
N THR A 205 -6.78 0.27 10.59
CA THR A 205 -5.88 -0.63 11.34
C THR A 205 -6.16 -0.57 12.84
N VAL A 206 -6.30 0.62 13.42
CA VAL A 206 -6.67 0.76 14.84
C VAL A 206 -8.03 0.12 15.13
N GLU A 207 -9.03 0.38 14.29
CA GLU A 207 -10.36 -0.24 14.40
C GLU A 207 -10.28 -1.77 14.31
N THR A 208 -9.47 -2.30 13.39
CA THR A 208 -9.26 -3.74 13.24
C THR A 208 -8.63 -4.35 14.50
N LEU A 209 -7.62 -3.69 15.09
CA LEU A 209 -7.00 -4.15 16.33
C LEU A 209 -8.00 -4.18 17.50
N LEU A 210 -8.85 -3.16 17.62
CA LEU A 210 -9.93 -3.12 18.62
C LEU A 210 -10.92 -4.26 18.40
N ASN A 211 -11.34 -4.51 17.15
CA ASN A 211 -12.25 -5.62 16.79
C ASN A 211 -11.64 -7.00 17.05
N LEU A 212 -10.31 -7.13 16.95
CA LEU A 212 -9.58 -8.34 17.32
C LEU A 212 -9.46 -8.54 18.84
N GLY A 213 -9.95 -7.59 19.65
CA GLY A 213 -9.97 -7.66 21.10
C GLY A 213 -8.73 -7.06 21.78
N VAL A 214 -7.89 -6.32 21.06
CA VAL A 214 -6.79 -5.56 21.68
C VAL A 214 -7.39 -4.41 22.50
N SER A 215 -7.03 -4.32 23.77
CA SER A 215 -7.49 -3.20 24.62
C SER A 215 -6.94 -1.87 24.10
N GLY A 216 -7.79 -0.86 23.92
CA GLY A 216 -7.38 0.44 23.38
C GLY A 216 -6.29 1.14 24.19
N SER A 217 -6.24 0.91 25.51
CA SER A 217 -5.17 1.45 26.40
C SER A 217 -3.76 1.00 26.02
N ARG A 218 -3.65 -0.07 25.22
CA ARG A 218 -2.39 -0.62 24.71
C ARG A 218 -2.09 -0.23 23.27
N ILE A 219 -3.00 0.51 22.62
CA ILE A 219 -2.83 0.98 21.25
C ILE A 219 -2.35 2.43 21.31
N HIS A 220 -1.17 2.66 20.77
CA HIS A 220 -0.56 3.98 20.63
C HIS A 220 -0.59 4.38 19.16
N LEU A 221 -1.49 5.30 18.81
CA LEU A 221 -1.54 5.91 17.48
C LEU A 221 -0.53 7.06 17.44
N VAL A 222 0.49 6.96 16.60
CA VAL A 222 1.55 7.95 16.46
C VAL A 222 1.52 8.54 15.06
N GLN A 223 1.26 9.84 14.95
CA GLN A 223 1.11 10.53 13.67
C GLN A 223 2.38 11.32 13.35
N PRO A 224 2.99 11.11 12.16
CA PRO A 224 4.07 11.98 11.69
C PRO A 224 3.57 13.42 11.46
N PRO A 225 4.47 14.41 11.45
CA PRO A 225 4.13 15.76 11.02
C PRO A 225 3.45 15.74 9.64
N PRO A 226 2.35 16.47 9.44
CA PRO A 226 1.59 16.42 8.20
C PRO A 226 2.40 16.97 7.02
N ALA A 227 2.39 16.25 5.89
CA ALA A 227 3.03 16.70 4.65
C ALA A 227 2.21 17.79 3.92
N SER A 228 0.93 17.93 4.26
CA SER A 228 -0.02 18.87 3.69
C SER A 228 -0.96 19.38 4.79
N THR A 229 -1.48 20.59 4.63
CA THR A 229 -2.54 21.13 5.51
C THR A 229 -3.84 20.33 5.41
N ILE A 230 -4.04 19.62 4.30
CA ILE A 230 -5.21 18.77 4.07
C ILE A 230 -4.92 17.37 4.59
N THR A 231 -5.71 16.92 5.56
CA THR A 231 -5.65 15.56 6.12
C THR A 231 -6.34 14.55 5.20
N CYS A 232 -6.24 13.24 5.51
CA CYS A 232 -6.95 12.20 4.77
C CYS A 232 -8.48 12.24 4.96
N ILE A 233 -8.98 12.89 6.02
CA ILE A 233 -10.41 13.05 6.29
C ILE A 233 -10.93 14.37 5.70
N ASN A 234 -10.09 15.42 5.72
CA ASN A 234 -10.38 16.76 5.20
C ASN A 234 -11.71 17.34 5.74
N ASN A 235 -12.05 17.05 7.00
CA ASN A 235 -13.25 17.55 7.65
C ASN A 235 -13.04 17.59 9.17
N TYR A 236 -12.98 18.79 9.72
CA TYR A 236 -12.69 19.01 11.14
C TYR A 236 -13.71 18.33 12.07
N SER A 237 -15.00 18.35 11.74
CA SER A 237 -16.04 17.74 12.56
C SER A 237 -15.88 16.22 12.61
N VAL A 238 -15.52 15.60 11.48
CA VAL A 238 -15.26 14.16 11.41
C VAL A 238 -13.95 13.82 12.11
N GLU A 239 -12.89 14.62 11.95
CA GLU A 239 -11.63 14.43 12.66
C GLU A 239 -11.80 14.51 14.18
N SER A 240 -12.59 15.46 14.67
CA SER A 240 -12.92 15.57 16.09
C SER A 240 -13.68 14.33 16.56
N ALA A 241 -14.71 13.91 15.82
CA ALA A 241 -15.49 12.72 16.16
C ALA A 241 -14.62 11.45 16.19
N VAL A 242 -13.69 11.30 15.24
CA VAL A 242 -12.73 10.19 15.22
C VAL A 242 -11.78 10.26 16.41
N ALA A 243 -11.24 11.43 16.74
CA ALA A 243 -10.36 11.61 17.90
C ALA A 243 -11.09 11.30 19.22
N ASP A 244 -12.33 11.74 19.36
CA ASP A 244 -13.17 11.48 20.53
C ASP A 244 -13.50 9.99 20.65
N ALA A 245 -13.83 9.32 19.54
CA ALA A 245 -14.09 7.89 19.51
C ALA A 245 -12.85 7.06 19.87
N LEU A 246 -11.68 7.44 19.35
CA LEU A 246 -10.40 6.82 19.71
C LEU A 246 -10.10 6.98 21.21
N GLY A 247 -10.29 8.19 21.75
CA GLY A 247 -10.14 8.46 23.18
C GLY A 247 -11.11 7.66 24.04
N ALA A 248 -12.38 7.57 23.64
CA ALA A 248 -13.40 6.77 24.33
C ALA A 248 -13.09 5.27 24.30
N ALA A 249 -12.46 4.77 23.24
CA ALA A 249 -11.94 3.41 23.15
C ALA A 249 -10.66 3.17 23.98
N GLY A 250 -10.07 4.24 24.55
CA GLY A 250 -8.85 4.20 25.36
C GLY A 250 -7.55 4.31 24.54
N VAL A 251 -7.62 4.58 23.24
CA VAL A 251 -6.45 4.70 22.35
C VAL A 251 -5.71 6.00 22.65
N THR A 252 -4.39 5.92 22.85
CA THR A 252 -3.55 7.11 23.08
C THR A 252 -2.98 7.62 21.76
N MET A 253 -3.23 8.90 21.45
CA MET A 253 -2.77 9.53 20.22
C MET A 253 -1.60 10.50 20.46
N TYR A 254 -0.55 10.38 19.67
CA TYR A 254 0.61 11.26 19.64
C TYR A 254 0.70 11.95 18.28
N ARG A 255 0.86 13.26 18.24
CA ARG A 255 0.93 14.07 17.01
C ARG A 255 2.33 14.61 16.78
N ASP A 256 2.61 14.95 15.52
CA ASP A 256 3.88 15.55 15.08
C ASP A 256 5.12 14.77 15.53
N ALA A 257 5.00 13.44 15.57
CA ALA A 257 6.03 12.56 16.12
C ALA A 257 6.86 11.93 15.00
N ILE A 258 8.17 12.15 15.03
CA ILE A 258 9.13 11.57 14.07
C ILE A 258 9.84 10.41 14.74
N LEU A 259 9.89 9.25 14.06
CA LEU A 259 10.60 8.08 14.57
C LEU A 259 12.10 8.38 14.70
N ALA A 260 12.59 8.36 15.94
CA ALA A 260 13.97 8.64 16.28
C ALA A 260 14.82 7.37 16.21
N GLN A 261 14.49 6.37 17.03
CA GLN A 261 15.24 5.13 17.18
C GLN A 261 14.32 3.97 17.55
N TRP A 262 14.70 2.76 17.14
CA TRP A 262 14.21 1.52 17.76
C TRP A 262 15.19 1.06 18.82
N ASN A 263 14.67 0.50 19.92
CA ASN A 263 15.46 -0.10 21.00
C ASN A 263 16.62 0.80 21.48
N ASP A 264 16.38 2.11 21.54
CA ASP A 264 17.37 3.10 21.99
C ASP A 264 18.69 3.07 21.16
N GLY A 265 18.58 2.78 19.86
CA GLY A 265 19.71 2.70 18.93
C GLY A 265 20.43 1.35 18.93
N LEU A 266 19.94 0.38 19.71
CA LEU A 266 20.48 -0.98 19.76
C LEU A 266 19.90 -1.88 18.66
N HIS A 267 20.18 -3.18 18.74
CA HIS A 267 19.71 -4.17 17.78
C HIS A 267 18.18 -4.09 17.61
N PRO A 268 17.66 -3.84 16.39
CA PRO A 268 16.26 -3.49 16.20
C PRO A 268 15.30 -4.67 16.09
N ASP A 269 15.81 -5.91 16.07
CA ASP A 269 15.00 -7.11 15.83
C ASP A 269 14.98 -8.06 17.04
N PRO A 270 13.84 -8.23 17.74
CA PRO A 270 12.56 -7.53 17.56
C PRO A 270 12.56 -6.12 18.16
N ILE A 271 11.56 -5.31 17.80
CA ILE A 271 11.33 -3.97 18.38
C ILE A 271 10.67 -4.14 19.75
N TYR A 272 11.36 -3.75 20.82
CA TYR A 272 10.86 -3.69 22.20
C TYR A 272 10.42 -2.29 22.60
N SER A 273 11.02 -1.27 21.98
CA SER A 273 10.64 0.12 22.20
C SER A 273 10.89 0.97 20.97
N ALA A 274 10.06 1.98 20.77
CA ALA A 274 10.27 3.02 19.78
C ALA A 274 10.31 4.39 20.45
N SER A 275 11.31 5.17 20.06
CA SER A 275 11.55 6.52 20.55
C SER A 275 11.20 7.51 19.46
N PHE A 276 10.54 8.61 19.84
CA PHE A 276 10.06 9.63 18.91
C PHE A 276 10.50 11.01 19.37
N THR A 277 10.91 11.84 18.42
CA THR A 277 11.04 13.28 18.65
C THR A 277 9.71 13.97 18.33
N THR A 278 9.44 15.07 19.03
CA THR A 278 8.29 15.95 18.76
C THR A 278 8.77 17.40 18.71
N PRO A 279 7.90 18.38 18.39
CA PRO A 279 8.27 19.79 18.45
C PRO A 279 8.62 20.28 19.87
N THR A 280 8.16 19.58 20.91
CA THR A 280 8.28 20.03 22.31
C THR A 280 9.20 19.13 23.13
N LYS A 281 8.90 17.83 23.22
CA LYS A 281 9.66 16.88 24.04
C LYS A 281 9.65 15.48 23.42
N PRO A 282 10.80 14.81 23.30
CA PRO A 282 10.82 13.42 22.85
C PRO A 282 10.17 12.49 23.89
N PHE A 283 9.69 11.34 23.42
CA PHE A 283 9.11 10.32 24.26
C PHE A 283 9.47 8.91 23.77
N ARG A 284 9.30 7.93 24.65
CA ARG A 284 9.60 6.52 24.41
C ARG A 284 8.37 5.67 24.71
N LEU A 285 8.04 4.75 23.81
CA LEU A 285 6.97 3.78 23.98
C LEU A 285 7.54 2.38 24.04
N GLN A 286 7.11 1.60 25.03
CA GLN A 286 7.31 0.15 25.01
C GLN A 286 6.35 -0.47 24.00
N CYS A 287 6.82 -1.50 23.31
CA CYS A 287 6.09 -2.12 22.22
C CYS A 287 6.40 -3.61 22.14
N SER A 288 5.39 -4.41 21.89
CA SER A 288 5.52 -5.83 21.59
C SER A 288 5.31 -6.09 20.10
N GLY A 289 4.51 -5.27 19.40
CA GLY A 289 4.31 -5.32 17.95
C GLY A 289 4.06 -3.94 17.33
N ALA A 290 4.70 -3.65 16.20
CA ALA A 290 4.68 -2.32 15.60
C ALA A 290 4.19 -2.33 14.15
N PHE A 291 3.19 -1.50 13.87
CA PHE A 291 2.55 -1.31 12.57
C PHE A 291 2.92 0.07 12.05
N PHE A 292 3.57 0.14 10.90
CA PHE A 292 4.00 1.41 10.32
C PHE A 292 3.35 1.59 8.94
N LEU A 293 2.45 2.56 8.85
CA LEU A 293 1.58 2.90 7.71
C LEU A 293 1.79 4.36 7.25
N GLY A 294 2.97 4.94 7.51
CA GLY A 294 3.14 6.41 7.49
C GLY A 294 3.87 7.02 6.29
N LEU A 295 4.46 6.24 5.38
CA LEU A 295 5.22 6.78 4.24
C LEU A 295 4.86 6.04 2.95
N THR A 296 3.98 6.64 2.14
CA THR A 296 3.66 6.15 0.80
C THR A 296 4.62 6.74 -0.23
N ILE A 297 5.20 5.89 -1.07
CA ILE A 297 5.98 6.32 -2.24
C ILE A 297 5.42 5.65 -3.50
N ILE A 298 5.41 6.39 -4.61
CA ILE A 298 5.04 5.87 -5.93
C ILE A 298 5.99 4.73 -6.31
N CYS A 299 5.43 3.55 -6.52
CA CYS A 299 6.21 2.34 -6.79
C CYS A 299 6.55 2.21 -8.27
N ILE A 300 7.46 3.04 -8.77
CA ILE A 300 7.95 2.89 -10.15
C ILE A 300 9.08 1.86 -10.22
N LEU A 301 9.99 1.79 -9.23
CA LEU A 301 11.03 0.75 -9.11
C LEU A 301 11.70 0.80 -7.72
N PRO A 302 11.83 -0.32 -6.99
CA PRO A 302 12.58 -0.37 -5.74
C PRO A 302 14.10 -0.29 -5.93
N SER A 303 14.63 -0.29 -7.15
CA SER A 303 16.08 -0.35 -7.43
C SER A 303 16.66 0.91 -8.07
N LEU A 304 15.88 1.96 -8.30
CA LEU A 304 16.39 3.21 -8.86
C LEU A 304 16.68 4.23 -7.74
N PRO A 305 17.92 4.74 -7.62
CA PRO A 305 18.15 5.95 -6.85
C PRO A 305 17.29 7.06 -7.45
N PHE A 306 16.55 7.78 -6.61
CA PHE A 306 15.78 8.98 -6.95
C PHE A 306 16.73 10.16 -7.28
N GLN A 307 17.61 9.95 -8.26
CA GLN A 307 18.41 10.99 -8.92
C GLN A 307 18.09 10.93 -10.41
N LEU A 308 16.87 11.31 -10.78
CA LEU A 308 16.58 11.69 -12.16
C LEU A 308 15.94 13.07 -12.15
N PRO A 309 16.59 14.10 -12.73
CA PRO A 309 15.99 15.41 -12.88
C PRO A 309 14.78 15.26 -13.81
N TRP A 310 13.61 15.68 -13.33
CA TRP A 310 12.30 15.68 -14.00
C TRP A 310 12.23 16.62 -15.21
N ARG A 311 13.18 16.54 -16.14
CA ARG A 311 13.33 17.45 -17.28
C ARG A 311 13.58 16.74 -18.60
N TYR A 312 12.77 15.74 -18.96
CA TYR A 312 12.67 15.34 -20.37
C TYR A 312 11.23 15.03 -20.77
N LYS A 313 10.77 15.73 -21.81
CA LYS A 313 9.44 15.72 -22.42
C LYS A 313 8.88 14.29 -22.60
N TRP A 314 7.78 14.01 -21.92
CA TRP A 314 6.98 12.80 -22.09
C TRP A 314 6.18 12.85 -23.40
N HIS A 315 6.43 11.92 -24.33
CA HIS A 315 5.59 11.68 -25.53
C HIS A 315 4.87 10.32 -25.48
N SER A 316 4.69 9.76 -24.29
CA SER A 316 3.90 8.55 -24.10
C SER A 316 3.07 8.73 -22.84
N LEU A 317 1.75 8.60 -22.99
CA LEU A 317 0.76 8.77 -21.94
C LEU A 317 1.20 7.99 -20.69
N ILE A 318 1.66 8.70 -19.68
CA ILE A 318 1.58 8.24 -18.30
C ILE A 318 0.26 8.82 -17.79
N MET A 319 -0.72 7.96 -17.58
CA MET A 319 -1.82 8.31 -16.69
C MET A 319 -1.29 8.11 -15.26
N VAL A 320 -0.98 9.24 -14.59
CA VAL A 320 -0.93 9.32 -13.12
C VAL A 320 -2.31 9.71 -12.66
#